data_AF-A0A8H4LGW1-F1
#
_entry.id   AF-A0A8H4LGW1-F1
#
_cell.length_a   1.000
_cell.length_b   1.000
_cell.length_c   1.000
_cell.angle_alpha   90.00
_cell.angle_beta   90.00
_cell.angle_gamma   90.00
#
_symmetry.space_group_name_H-M   'P 1'
#
loop_
_entity.id
_entity.type
_entity.pdbx_description
1 polymer ?
#
loop_
_entity_poly.entity_id
_entity_poly.type
_entity_poly.pdbx_seq_one_letter_code
_entity_poly.pdbx_strand_id
1 'polypeptide(L)' 'MYGRLEPHSFHVLEILAGKPDDPVKCRLKRATLQNDIQFEALSYCWGTSEAKKSVKCNGKNFKTTDNLFEALRALR' A
#
# COMPACT_ATOMS: atom_id res chain seq x y z
N MET A 1 11.38 10.36 -8.18
CA MET A 1 10.63 11.62 -8.16
C MET A 1 9.17 11.29 -8.39
N TYR A 2 8.29 11.59 -7.44
CA TYR A 2 6.84 11.46 -7.64
C TYR A 2 6.39 12.69 -8.44
N GLY A 3 5.97 12.49 -9.68
CA GLY A 3 5.49 13.56 -10.56
C GLY A 3 4.20 14.18 -10.03
N ARG A 4 3.95 15.45 -10.41
CA ARG A 4 2.75 16.20 -10.05
C ARG A 4 1.49 15.38 -10.38
N LEU A 5 0.65 15.18 -9.37
CA LEU A 5 -0.66 14.58 -9.54
C LEU A 5 -1.57 15.59 -10.25
N GLU A 6 -2.28 15.12 -11.28
CA GLU A 6 -3.32 15.90 -11.95
C GLU A 6 -4.45 16.19 -10.94
N PRO A 7 -5.17 17.32 -11.06
CA PRO A 7 -6.32 17.59 -10.21
C PRO A 7 -7.30 16.40 -10.28
N HIS A 8 -7.78 15.94 -9.12
CA HIS A 8 -8.65 14.76 -8.97
C HIS A 8 -7.99 13.39 -9.16
N SER A 9 -6.67 13.30 -9.01
CA SER A 9 -5.95 12.02 -8.97
C SER A 9 -5.44 11.66 -7.57
N PHE A 10 -5.45 10.37 -7.27
CA PHE A 10 -5.00 9.78 -6.01
C PHE A 10 -4.19 8.50 -6.27
N HIS A 11 -3.45 8.07 -5.27
CA HIS A 11 -2.72 6.80 -5.33
C HIS A 11 -3.47 5.72 -4.59
N VAL A 12 -3.68 4.59 -5.25
CA VAL A 12 -4.22 3.37 -4.65
C VAL A 12 -3.08 2.38 -4.49
N LEU A 13 -3.01 1.77 -3.31
CA LEU A 13 -2.08 0.68 -3.05
C LEU A 13 -2.77 -0.65 -3.40
N GLU A 14 -2.34 -1.29 -4.47
CA GLU A 14 -2.79 -2.61 -4.89
C GLU A 14 -1.93 -3.67 -4.18
N ILE A 15 -2.56 -4.54 -3.39
CA ILE A 15 -1.87 -5.65 -2.72
C ILE A 15 -1.85 -6.84 -3.69
N LEU A 16 -0.67 -7.41 -3.94
CA LEU A 16 -0.49 -8.52 -4.86
C LEU A 16 -0.74 -9.85 -4.13
N ALA A 17 -1.39 -10.78 -4.83
CA ALA A 17 -1.61 -12.14 -4.33
C ALA A 17 -0.27 -12.83 -4.01
N GLY A 18 -0.26 -13.58 -2.91
CA GLY A 18 0.89 -14.34 -2.43
C GLY A 18 0.49 -15.31 -1.32
N LYS A 19 1.37 -16.22 -0.92
CA LYS A 19 1.08 -17.20 0.14
C LYS A 19 1.14 -16.56 1.53
N PRO A 20 0.52 -17.15 2.57
CA PRO A 20 0.56 -16.69 3.98
C PRO A 20 1.96 -16.35 4.50
N ASP A 21 2.96 -17.10 4.04
CA ASP A 21 4.38 -16.98 4.39
C ASP A 21 5.18 -16.07 3.45
N ASP A 22 4.62 -15.71 2.28
CA ASP A 22 5.32 -14.84 1.34
C ASP A 22 5.38 -13.40 1.89
N PRO A 23 6.47 -12.66 1.59
CA PRO A 23 6.55 -11.24 1.92
C PRO A 23 5.43 -10.46 1.23
N VAL A 24 4.88 -9.47 1.94
CA VAL A 24 3.84 -8.58 1.39
C VAL A 24 4.39 -7.82 0.19
N LYS A 25 3.75 -8.02 -0.97
CA LYS A 25 4.07 -7.32 -2.21
C LYS A 25 2.90 -6.43 -2.57
N CYS A 26 3.18 -5.20 -2.93
CA CYS A 26 2.17 -4.23 -3.32
C CYS A 26 2.67 -3.35 -4.47
N ARG A 27 1.75 -2.64 -5.10
CA ARG A 27 2.02 -1.72 -6.20
C ARG A 27 1.23 -0.45 -5.99
N LEU A 28 1.89 0.69 -6.18
CA LEU A 28 1.23 1.98 -6.15
C LEU A 28 0.71 2.29 -7.55
N LYS A 29 -0.62 2.35 -7.69
CA LYS A 29 -1.29 2.72 -8.94
C LYS A 29 -1.84 4.13 -8.82
N ARG A 30 -1.76 4.92 -9.89
CA ARG A 30 -2.47 6.20 -9.99
C ARG A 30 -3.90 5.94 -10.46
N ALA A 31 -4.86 6.49 -9.74
CA ALA A 31 -6.27 6.48 -10.07
C ALA A 31 -6.77 7.94 -10.17
N THR A 32 -7.81 8.16 -10.97
CA THR A 32 -8.53 9.43 -11.07
C THR A 32 -9.96 9.21 -10.58
N LEU A 33 -10.63 10.27 -10.13
CA LEU A 33 -12.05 10.18 -9.73
C LEU A 33 -12.98 9.75 -10.88
N GLN A 34 -12.53 9.89 -12.14
CA GLN A 34 -13.28 9.44 -13.32
C GLN A 34 -13.14 7.95 -13.61
N ASN A 35 -12.13 7.29 -13.04
CA ASN A 35 -11.97 5.84 -13.19
C ASN A 35 -12.91 5.12 -12.24
N ASP A 36 -13.69 4.16 -12.77
CA ASP A 36 -14.42 3.18 -11.96
C ASP A 36 -13.41 2.20 -11.34
N ILE A 37 -12.78 2.64 -10.25
CA ILE A 37 -11.88 1.81 -9.44
C ILE A 37 -12.60 1.46 -8.16
N GLN A 38 -12.75 0.16 -7.93
CA GLN A 38 -13.17 -0.37 -6.64
C GLN A 38 -11.94 -0.43 -5.74
N PHE A 39 -12.01 0.22 -4.58
CA PHE A 39 -10.95 0.20 -3.58
C PHE A 39 -11.57 0.11 -2.19
N GLU A 40 -10.87 -0.56 -1.28
CA GLU A 40 -11.22 -0.56 0.13
C GLU A 40 -10.40 0.52 0.86
N ALA A 41 -11.08 1.34 1.65
CA ALA A 41 -10.42 2.35 2.46
C ALA A 41 -9.83 1.71 3.71
N LEU A 42 -8.52 1.85 3.92
CA LEU A 42 -7.85 1.40 5.13
C LEU A 42 -7.80 2.54 6.17
N SER A 43 -8.53 2.38 7.27
CA SER A 43 -8.42 3.26 8.43
C SER A 43 -7.46 2.64 9.45
N TYR A 44 -6.25 3.19 9.55
CA TYR A 44 -5.23 2.71 10.49
C TYR A 44 -4.58 3.87 11.24
N CYS A 45 -4.19 3.62 12.50
CA CYS A 45 -3.41 4.58 13.26
C CYS A 45 -1.96 4.59 12.78
N TRP A 46 -1.43 5.78 12.52
CA TRP A 46 -0.03 5.99 12.21
C TRP A 46 0.76 5.74 13.50
N GLY A 47 1.23 4.51 13.68
CA GLY A 47 1.97 4.11 14.87
C GLY A 47 3.32 4.82 14.95
N THR A 48 3.78 5.10 16.17
CA THR A 48 5.13 5.62 16.45
C THR A 48 6.19 4.51 16.52
N SER A 49 5.78 3.25 16.39
CA SER A 49 6.69 2.11 16.36
C SER A 49 7.69 2.27 15.22
N GLU A 50 8.97 2.00 15.50
CA GLU A 50 10.00 1.96 14.47
C GLU A 50 9.60 1.01 13.33
N ALA A 51 9.89 1.41 12.09
CA ALA A 51 9.60 0.61 10.92
C ALA A 51 10.52 -0.62 10.87
N LYS A 52 9.99 -1.77 11.32
CA LYS A 52 10.74 -3.03 11.50
C LYS A 52 10.45 -4.06 10.40
N LYS A 53 9.28 -4.00 9.75
CA LYS A 53 8.85 -4.99 8.74
C LYS A 53 9.16 -4.49 7.34
N SER A 54 9.54 -5.40 6.43
CA SER A 54 9.81 -5.05 5.05
C SER A 54 8.70 -5.52 4.12
N VAL A 55 8.20 -4.62 3.29
CA VAL A 55 7.26 -4.90 2.20
C VAL A 55 7.90 -4.54 0.87
N LYS A 56 7.47 -5.19 -0.22
CA LYS A 56 7.98 -4.88 -1.56
C LYS A 56 6.93 -4.07 -2.32
N CYS A 57 7.13 -2.75 -2.43
CA CYS A 57 6.26 -1.87 -3.20
C CYS A 57 6.93 -1.50 -4.53
N ASN A 58 6.25 -1.71 -5.67
CA ASN A 58 6.78 -1.41 -7.00
C ASN A 58 8.16 -2.04 -7.27
N GLY A 59 8.39 -3.25 -6.75
CA GLY A 59 9.67 -3.95 -6.88
C GLY A 59 10.78 -3.48 -5.93
N LYS A 60 10.55 -2.42 -5.15
CA LYS A 60 11.50 -1.88 -4.16
C LYS A 60 11.10 -2.27 -2.74
N ASN A 61 12.09 -2.47 -1.87
CA ASN A 61 11.85 -2.79 -0.47
C ASN A 61 11.58 -1.50 0.31
N PHE A 62 10.50 -1.49 1.09
CA PHE A 62 10.12 -0.41 1.98
C PHE A 62 9.96 -0.95 3.40
N LYS A 63 10.43 -0.18 4.38
CA LYS A 63 10.19 -0.50 5.79
C LYS A 63 8.85 0.07 6.21
N THR A 64 8.03 -0.75 6.85
CA THR A 64 6.73 -0.37 7.41
C THR A 64 6.72 -0.65 8.91
N THR A 65 5.85 0.06 9.61
CA THR A 65 5.53 -0.27 11.01
C THR A 65 4.79 -1.61 11.07
N ASP A 66 4.82 -2.27 12.23
CA ASP A 66 4.10 -3.53 12.44
C ASP A 66 2.59 -3.35 12.20
N ASN A 67 2.01 -2.24 12.65
CA ASN A 67 0.57 -1.97 12.45
C ASN A 67 0.19 -1.93 10.96
N LEU A 68 0.96 -1.22 10.13
CA LEU A 68 0.69 -1.17 8.70
C LEU A 68 0.95 -2.52 8.04
N PHE A 69 1.97 -3.26 8.48
CA PHE A 69 2.25 -4.59 7.94
C PHE A 69 1.11 -5.57 8.20
N GLU A 70 0.60 -5.63 9.43
CA GLU A 70 -0.53 -6.50 9.79
C GLU A 70 -1.81 -6.06 9.07
N ALA A 71 -2.07 -4.76 8.96
CA ALA A 71 -3.19 -4.25 8.17
C ALA A 71 -3.12 -4.70 6.70
N LEU A 72 -1.96 -4.55 6.05
CA LEU A 72 -1.78 -5.02 4.67
C LEU A 72 -1.89 -6.53 4.53
N ARG A 73 -1.50 -7.29 5.55
CA ARG A 73 -1.61 -8.75 5.56
C ARG A 73 -3.06 -9.22 5.76
N ALA A 74 -3.83 -8.50 6.56
CA ALA A 74 -5.26 -8.78 6.79
C ALA A 74 -6.15 -8.42 5.58
N LEU A 75 -5.73 -7.43 4.78
CA LEU A 75 -6.42 -7.00 3.55
C LEU A 75 -6.11 -7.86 2.31
N ARG A 76 -5.17 -8.81 2.43
CA ARG A 76 -4.76 -9.67 1.31
C ARG A 76 -5.67 -10.89 1.20
#